data_AF-A0A960X1L7-F1
#
_entry.id   AF-A0A960X1L7-F1
#
_cell.length_a   1.000
_cell.length_b   1.000
_cell.length_c   1.000
_cell.angle_alpha   90.00
_cell.angle_beta   90.00
_cell.angle_gamma   90.00
#
_symmetry.space_group_name_H-M   'P 1'
#
loop_
_entity.id
_entity.type
_entity.pdbx_description
1 polymer ?
#
loop_
_entity_poly.entity_id
_entity_poly.type
_entity_poly.pdbx_seq_one_letter_code
_entity_poly.pdbx_strand_id
1 'polypeptide(L)'
;TKVSYTGRASVDVAQIKRRLMPGIKELEELRFITAIPEKDRFTKDSAGVWQVHFERYVEAPAEAPPQQVLEMKVEDVSVLEGRLIGHGVSKSQARRFVSEFDDDRIETQLEALEFLLAKGGDKAPVNRGGWLSKAITENYGPPKGFKTRAQLEQEAHERAETLRKKEELRRKKKLAEEERLADEKAREEANTRKVEAYLASLTPQERERVENDAVKDSPFNMARVGSAFRAAIIQGHVLRLLAQLAAEPDEE
;
A
#
# COMPACT_ATOMS: atom_id res chain seq x y z
N THR A 1 38.15 1.07 -13.46
CA THR A 1 39.21 0.07 -13.23
C THR A 1 40.41 0.75 -12.59
N LYS A 2 40.68 0.50 -11.30
CA LYS A 2 41.84 1.07 -10.60
C LYS A 2 43.08 0.28 -11.00
N VAL A 3 43.96 0.88 -11.80
CA VAL A 3 45.30 0.35 -12.05
C VAL A 3 46.23 0.98 -11.03
N SER A 4 46.59 0.22 -10.00
CA SER A 4 47.65 0.57 -9.05
C SER A 4 49.00 0.16 -9.62
N TYR A 5 49.84 1.13 -9.96
CA TYR A 5 51.23 0.88 -10.34
C TYR A 5 52.15 1.04 -9.13
N THR A 6 52.76 -0.06 -8.70
CA THR A 6 53.78 -0.12 -7.67
C THR A 6 55.17 0.00 -8.32
N GLY A 7 55.90 1.08 -8.04
CA GLY A 7 57.29 1.22 -8.48
C GLY A 7 57.89 2.58 -8.16
N ARG A 8 58.74 2.63 -7.13
CA ARG A 8 59.52 3.82 -6.75
C ARG A 8 60.59 4.13 -7.81
N ALA A 9 60.33 5.14 -8.62
CA ALA A 9 61.28 6.20 -8.93
C ALA A 9 60.52 7.50 -8.65
N SER A 10 61.08 8.45 -7.91
CA SER A 10 60.41 9.75 -7.75
C SER A 10 60.46 10.44 -9.12
N VAL A 11 59.46 10.18 -9.96
CA VAL A 11 59.38 10.79 -11.27
C VAL A 11 59.15 12.27 -11.01
N ASP A 12 60.19 13.06 -11.24
CA ASP A 12 60.10 14.50 -11.12
C ASP A 12 58.98 15.00 -12.03
N VAL A 13 58.16 15.91 -11.54
CA VAL A 13 57.01 16.45 -12.26
C VAL A 13 57.43 16.99 -13.62
N ALA A 14 58.65 17.54 -13.72
CA ALA A 14 59.23 17.99 -14.98
C ALA A 14 59.38 16.84 -16.01
N GLN A 15 59.76 15.64 -15.56
CA GLN A 15 59.87 14.46 -16.43
C GLN A 15 58.50 13.93 -16.86
N ILE A 16 57.50 13.98 -15.97
CA ILE A 16 56.11 13.59 -16.30
C ILE A 16 55.55 14.52 -17.37
N LYS A 17 55.69 15.84 -17.21
CA LYS A 17 55.26 16.82 -18.22
C LYS A 17 55.94 16.56 -19.57
N ARG A 18 57.27 16.35 -19.57
CA ARG A 18 58.05 16.08 -20.79
C ARG A 18 57.59 14.81 -21.53
N ARG A 19 57.14 13.78 -20.80
CA ARG A 19 56.63 12.53 -21.39
C ARG A 19 55.19 12.62 -21.89
N LEU A 20 54.37 13.46 -21.27
CA LEU A 20 52.97 13.66 -21.69
C LEU A 20 52.86 14.59 -22.90
N MET A 21 53.74 15.59 -23.03
CA MET A 21 53.68 16.59 -24.10
C MET A 21 53.59 16.03 -25.53
N PRO A 22 54.34 14.98 -25.94
CA PRO A 22 54.23 14.42 -27.28
C PRO A 22 52.82 13.90 -27.59
N GLY A 23 52.21 13.12 -26.68
CA GLY A 23 50.86 12.59 -26.87
C GLY A 23 49.79 13.68 -26.84
N ILE A 24 50.00 14.75 -26.07
CA ILE A 24 49.09 15.91 -26.08
C ILE A 24 49.13 16.61 -27.44
N LYS A 25 50.32 16.78 -28.02
CA LYS A 25 50.47 17.37 -29.37
C LYS A 25 49.81 16.51 -30.44
N GLU A 26 49.93 15.18 -30.35
CA GLU A 26 49.21 14.27 -31.24
C GLU A 26 47.69 14.44 -31.13
N LEU A 27 47.15 14.61 -29.91
CA LEU A 27 45.71 14.83 -29.70
C LEU A 27 45.24 16.22 -30.16
N GLU A 28 46.09 17.23 -30.10
CA GLU A 28 45.84 18.56 -30.70
C GLU A 28 45.84 18.48 -32.24
N GLU A 29 46.81 17.77 -32.82
CA GLU A 29 46.94 17.58 -34.27
C GLU A 29 45.76 16.77 -34.84
N LEU A 30 45.32 15.74 -34.11
CA LEU A 30 44.13 14.95 -34.45
C LEU A 30 42.81 15.67 -34.14
N ARG A 31 42.84 16.94 -33.69
CA ARG A 31 41.66 17.75 -33.34
C ARG A 31 40.72 17.05 -32.35
N PHE A 32 41.26 16.29 -31.40
CA PHE A 32 40.48 15.75 -30.28
C PHE A 32 40.40 16.75 -29.13
N ILE A 33 41.45 17.55 -28.95
CA ILE A 33 41.54 18.59 -27.92
C ILE A 33 41.97 19.93 -28.52
N THR A 34 41.52 21.03 -27.91
CA THR A 34 41.92 22.38 -28.31
C THR A 34 43.37 22.65 -27.91
N ALA A 35 44.10 23.33 -28.79
CA ALA A 35 45.47 23.78 -28.52
C ALA A 35 45.46 24.88 -27.45
N ILE A 36 45.90 24.52 -26.24
CA ILE A 36 46.04 25.42 -25.10
C ILE A 36 47.54 25.49 -24.73
N PRO A 37 48.08 26.70 -24.44
CA PRO A 37 49.47 26.84 -24.03
C PRO A 37 49.83 25.97 -22.81
N GLU A 38 51.04 25.42 -22.79
CA GLU A 38 51.52 24.50 -21.73
C GLU A 38 51.42 25.07 -20.31
N LYS A 39 51.55 26.40 -20.19
CA LYS A 39 51.50 27.14 -18.91
C LYS A 39 50.12 27.03 -18.24
N ASP A 40 49.07 27.05 -19.04
CA ASP A 40 47.68 27.00 -18.56
C ASP A 40 47.16 25.55 -18.51
N ARG A 41 47.86 24.64 -19.20
CA ARG A 41 47.53 23.21 -19.23
C ARG A 41 47.87 22.48 -17.93
N PHE A 42 48.93 22.87 -17.22
CA PHE A 42 49.37 22.19 -15.98
C PHE A 42 49.30 23.12 -14.76
N THR A 43 48.25 23.00 -13.96
CA THR A 43 48.08 23.79 -12.74
C THR A 43 48.51 23.02 -11.49
N LYS A 44 49.21 23.68 -10.58
CA LYS A 44 49.61 23.10 -9.28
C LYS A 44 48.53 23.41 -8.26
N ASP A 45 47.87 22.37 -7.76
CA ASP A 45 46.76 22.50 -6.82
C ASP A 45 47.26 22.47 -5.36
N SER A 46 48.18 21.55 -5.04
CA SER A 46 48.83 21.48 -3.72
C SER A 46 50.21 20.81 -3.78
N ALA A 47 50.93 20.71 -2.66
CA ALA A 47 52.25 20.09 -2.62
C ALA A 47 52.19 18.60 -3.03
N GLY A 48 52.66 18.30 -4.24
CA GLY A 48 52.67 16.95 -4.81
C GLY A 48 51.49 16.61 -5.71
N VAL A 49 50.49 17.49 -5.85
CA VAL A 49 49.30 17.26 -6.69
C VAL A 49 49.24 18.29 -7.82
N TRP A 50 49.26 17.78 -9.06
CA TRP A 50 49.18 18.56 -10.30
C TRP A 50 47.97 18.12 -11.11
N GLN A 51 47.24 19.09 -11.64
CA GLN A 51 46.09 18.86 -12.52
C GLN A 51 46.48 19.19 -13.96
N VAL A 52 45.91 18.44 -14.91
CA VAL A 52 46.11 18.63 -16.35
C VAL A 52 44.76 18.91 -17.00
N HIS A 53 44.65 20.07 -17.66
CA HIS A 53 43.41 20.52 -18.27
C HIS A 53 43.36 20.14 -19.76
N PHE A 54 42.25 19.53 -20.17
CA PHE A 54 41.96 19.20 -21.56
C PHE A 54 40.59 19.74 -21.91
N GLU A 55 40.54 20.61 -22.91
CA GLU A 55 39.30 21.04 -23.52
C GLU A 55 39.09 20.25 -24.81
N ARG A 56 37.92 19.64 -24.95
CA ARG A 56 37.57 18.89 -26.16
C ARG A 56 37.47 19.87 -27.34
N TYR A 57 38.15 19.57 -28.43
CA TYR A 57 38.00 20.35 -29.65
C TYR A 57 36.57 20.15 -30.17
N VAL A 58 35.84 21.24 -30.30
CA VAL A 58 34.55 21.28 -30.98
C VAL A 58 34.82 22.09 -32.24
N GLU A 59 34.71 21.45 -33.40
CA GLU A 59 34.82 22.15 -34.67
C GLU A 59 33.74 23.23 -34.68
N ALA A 60 34.15 24.50 -34.57
CA ALA A 60 33.23 25.61 -34.73
C ALA A 60 32.57 25.42 -36.10
N PRO A 61 31.22 25.39 -36.21
CA PRO A 61 30.58 25.13 -37.48
C PRO A 61 30.86 26.32 -38.41
N ALA A 62 31.84 26.15 -39.30
CA ALA A 62 31.88 26.86 -40.55
C ALA A 62 30.63 26.41 -41.33
N GLU A 63 29.61 27.26 -41.37
CA GLU A 63 28.42 27.17 -42.23
C GLU A 63 27.90 25.75 -42.47
N ALA A 64 27.48 25.07 -41.40
CA ALA A 64 26.58 23.94 -41.57
C ALA A 64 25.23 24.48 -42.07
N PRO A 65 24.63 23.92 -43.15
CA PRO A 65 23.25 24.24 -43.50
C PRO A 65 22.39 23.99 -42.26
N PRO A 66 21.39 24.85 -41.98
CA PRO A 66 20.69 24.85 -40.71
C PRO A 66 20.25 23.43 -40.39
N GLN A 67 20.81 22.88 -39.31
CA GLN A 67 20.34 21.64 -38.76
C GLN A 67 18.83 21.80 -38.63
N GLN A 68 18.09 20.98 -39.36
CA GLN A 68 16.67 20.81 -39.14
C GLN A 68 16.54 20.33 -37.70
N VAL A 69 16.34 21.28 -36.78
CA VAL A 69 15.52 21.04 -35.61
C VAL A 69 14.26 20.41 -36.18
N LEU A 70 14.10 19.10 -35.99
CA LEU A 70 12.82 18.47 -36.16
C LEU A 70 11.94 19.08 -35.07
N GLU A 71 11.39 20.23 -35.43
CA GLU A 71 10.31 20.89 -34.73
C GLU A 71 9.17 19.88 -34.79
N MET A 72 9.12 18.99 -33.80
CA MET A 72 7.92 18.21 -33.54
C MET A 72 6.88 19.26 -33.19
N LYS A 73 6.12 19.71 -34.19
CA LYS A 73 4.81 20.30 -33.97
C LYS A 73 4.07 19.27 -33.16
N VAL A 74 3.97 19.51 -31.85
CA VAL A 74 2.92 18.92 -31.04
C VAL A 74 1.67 19.57 -31.60
N GLU A 75 1.15 18.97 -32.67
CA GLU A 75 -0.22 19.19 -33.10
C GLU A 75 -1.05 18.99 -31.82
N ASP A 76 -1.90 19.97 -31.49
CA ASP A 76 -2.83 19.88 -30.35
C ASP A 76 -3.85 18.76 -30.65
N VAL A 77 -3.39 17.52 -30.56
CA VAL A 77 -4.18 16.32 -30.71
C VAL A 77 -5.02 16.23 -29.46
N SER A 78 -6.35 16.25 -29.64
CA SER A 78 -7.27 16.09 -28.51
C SER A 78 -6.95 14.80 -27.75
N VAL A 79 -7.15 14.79 -26.43
CA VAL A 79 -6.85 13.62 -25.58
C VAL A 79 -7.52 12.35 -26.13
N LEU A 80 -8.73 12.47 -26.69
CA LEU A 80 -9.45 11.37 -27.33
C LEU A 80 -8.79 10.89 -28.62
N GLU A 81 -8.34 11.80 -29.48
CA GLU A 81 -7.61 11.45 -30.71
C GLU A 81 -6.32 10.69 -30.37
N GLY A 82 -5.59 11.15 -29.34
CA GLY A 82 -4.38 10.49 -28.86
C GLY A 82 -4.65 9.07 -28.36
N ARG A 83 -5.75 8.86 -27.62
CA ARG A 83 -6.17 7.52 -27.17
C ARG A 83 -6.54 6.63 -28.37
N LEU A 84 -7.33 7.12 -29.33
CA LEU A 84 -7.67 6.37 -30.54
C LEU A 84 -6.42 5.93 -31.33
N ILE A 85 -5.46 6.83 -31.49
CA ILE A 85 -4.18 6.55 -32.15
C ILE A 85 -3.38 5.49 -31.38
N GLY A 86 -3.34 5.60 -30.04
CA GLY A 86 -2.68 4.62 -29.17
C GLY A 86 -3.24 3.20 -29.28
N HIS A 87 -4.52 3.06 -29.64
CA HIS A 87 -5.16 1.77 -29.91
C HIS A 87 -5.06 1.31 -31.38
N GLY A 88 -4.33 2.04 -32.23
CA GLY A 88 -4.02 1.66 -33.61
C GLY A 88 -4.98 2.20 -34.66
N VAL A 89 -5.77 3.24 -34.34
CA VAL A 89 -6.56 3.99 -35.34
C VAL A 89 -5.64 5.00 -36.05
N SER A 90 -5.82 5.18 -37.36
CA SER A 90 -5.03 6.16 -38.11
C SER A 90 -5.36 7.60 -37.68
N LYS A 91 -4.37 8.51 -37.73
CA LYS A 91 -4.57 9.93 -37.35
C LYS A 91 -5.76 10.58 -38.07
N SER A 92 -5.92 10.31 -39.37
CA SER A 92 -7.02 10.86 -40.18
C SER A 92 -8.38 10.34 -39.75
N GLN A 93 -8.48 9.05 -39.40
CA GLN A 93 -9.72 8.46 -38.89
C GLN A 93 -10.03 8.91 -37.47
N ALA A 94 -9.02 9.03 -36.60
CA ALA A 94 -9.20 9.50 -35.23
C ALA A 94 -9.78 10.93 -35.22
N ARG A 95 -9.19 11.83 -36.02
CA ARG A 95 -9.69 13.20 -36.19
C ARG A 95 -11.11 13.25 -36.75
N ARG A 96 -11.41 12.40 -37.73
CA ARG A 96 -12.75 12.27 -38.30
C ARG A 96 -13.75 11.83 -37.22
N PHE A 97 -13.41 10.82 -36.42
CA PHE A 97 -14.31 10.31 -35.39
C PHE A 97 -14.62 11.35 -34.32
N VAL A 98 -13.63 12.07 -33.82
CA VAL A 98 -13.83 13.14 -32.83
C VAL A 98 -14.64 14.31 -33.42
N SER A 99 -14.60 14.53 -34.74
CA SER A 99 -15.44 15.55 -35.39
C SER A 99 -16.87 15.11 -35.71
N GLU A 100 -17.12 13.80 -35.87
CA GLU A 100 -18.37 13.25 -36.40
C GLU A 100 -19.24 12.59 -35.32
N PHE A 101 -18.65 12.15 -34.21
CA PHE A 101 -19.32 11.42 -33.13
C PHE A 101 -19.13 12.10 -31.78
N ASP A 102 -20.10 11.89 -30.88
CA ASP A 102 -20.03 12.40 -29.50
C ASP A 102 -18.86 11.78 -28.72
N ASP A 103 -18.21 12.60 -27.89
CA ASP A 103 -17.09 12.20 -27.04
C ASP A 103 -17.44 11.00 -26.15
N ASP A 104 -18.62 11.03 -25.51
CA ASP A 104 -19.10 9.94 -24.63
C ASP A 104 -19.21 8.59 -25.37
N ARG A 105 -19.59 8.61 -26.65
CA ARG A 105 -19.69 7.41 -27.49
C ARG A 105 -18.29 6.86 -27.75
N ILE A 106 -17.34 7.71 -28.10
CA ILE A 106 -15.96 7.32 -28.37
C ILE A 106 -15.32 6.74 -27.10
N GLU A 107 -15.52 7.39 -25.95
CA GLU A 107 -15.04 6.91 -24.66
C GLU A 107 -15.61 5.55 -24.28
N THR A 108 -16.91 5.35 -24.46
CA THR A 108 -17.57 4.07 -24.15
C THR A 108 -16.97 2.92 -24.98
N GLN A 109 -16.69 3.14 -26.26
CA GLN A 109 -16.09 2.11 -27.13
C GLN A 109 -14.61 1.86 -26.81
N LEU A 110 -13.88 2.89 -26.42
CA LEU A 110 -12.51 2.76 -25.92
C LEU A 110 -12.46 1.92 -24.64
N GLU A 111 -13.32 2.21 -23.66
CA GLU A 111 -13.43 1.44 -22.43
C GLU A 111 -13.86 -0.01 -22.69
N ALA A 112 -14.80 -0.22 -23.62
CA ALA A 112 -15.23 -1.55 -24.03
C ALA A 112 -14.08 -2.37 -24.64
N LEU A 113 -13.24 -1.74 -25.47
CA LEU A 113 -12.05 -2.37 -26.03
C LEU A 113 -11.04 -2.72 -24.93
N GLU A 114 -10.75 -1.79 -24.03
CA GLU A 114 -9.84 -2.00 -22.89
C GLU A 114 -10.33 -3.17 -22.02
N PHE A 115 -11.64 -3.26 -21.75
CA PHE A 115 -12.24 -4.37 -21.02
C PHE A 115 -12.09 -5.72 -21.74
N LEU A 116 -12.32 -5.76 -23.06
CA LEU A 116 -12.14 -6.98 -23.85
C LEU A 116 -10.68 -7.44 -23.87
N LEU A 117 -9.74 -6.48 -23.93
CA LEU A 117 -8.31 -6.77 -23.86
C LEU A 117 -7.87 -7.26 -22.47
N ALA A 118 -8.39 -6.64 -21.40
CA ALA A 118 -8.07 -7.02 -20.02
C ALA A 118 -8.64 -8.39 -19.63
N LYS A 119 -9.84 -8.72 -20.10
CA LYS A 119 -10.49 -10.03 -19.86
C LYS A 119 -9.79 -11.17 -20.60
N GLY A 120 -9.20 -10.89 -21.76
CA GLY A 120 -8.49 -11.85 -22.59
C GLY A 120 -9.37 -12.97 -23.19
N GLY A 121 -8.74 -13.84 -23.98
CA GLY A 121 -9.37 -15.00 -24.64
C GLY A 121 -9.85 -14.73 -26.07
N ASP A 122 -10.58 -15.69 -26.66
CA ASP A 122 -11.05 -15.67 -28.07
C ASP A 122 -11.95 -14.50 -28.45
N LYS A 123 -12.43 -13.73 -27.46
CA LYS A 123 -13.28 -12.56 -27.67
C LYS A 123 -12.50 -11.25 -27.74
N ALA A 124 -11.20 -11.27 -27.47
CA ALA A 124 -10.34 -10.09 -27.62
C ALA A 124 -10.05 -9.86 -29.12
N PRO A 125 -10.31 -8.66 -29.66
CA PRO A 125 -10.06 -8.39 -31.06
C PRO A 125 -8.56 -8.39 -31.36
N VAL A 126 -8.15 -9.19 -32.35
CA VAL A 126 -6.76 -9.26 -32.83
C VAL A 126 -6.33 -7.92 -33.46
N ASN A 127 -7.22 -7.29 -34.23
CA ASN A 127 -7.02 -5.95 -34.78
C ASN A 127 -7.82 -4.92 -33.99
N ARG A 128 -7.13 -4.24 -33.06
CA ARG A 128 -7.71 -3.23 -32.15
C ARG A 128 -8.27 -2.02 -32.91
N GLY A 129 -7.49 -1.41 -33.79
CA GLY A 129 -7.90 -0.21 -34.54
C GLY A 129 -9.05 -0.49 -35.51
N GLY A 130 -9.04 -1.65 -36.16
CA GLY A 130 -10.13 -2.09 -37.04
C GLY A 130 -11.42 -2.39 -36.28
N TRP A 131 -11.32 -3.03 -35.11
CA TRP A 131 -12.46 -3.25 -34.23
C TRP A 131 -13.03 -1.92 -33.72
N LEU A 132 -12.17 -1.01 -33.25
CA LEU A 132 -12.58 0.28 -32.70
C LEU A 132 -13.25 1.17 -33.75
N SER A 133 -12.73 1.17 -34.98
CA SER A 133 -13.35 1.90 -36.09
C SER A 133 -14.77 1.40 -36.39
N LYS A 134 -15.00 0.08 -36.35
CA LYS A 134 -16.34 -0.50 -36.52
C LYS A 134 -17.22 -0.23 -35.31
N ALA A 135 -16.70 -0.41 -34.10
CA ALA A 135 -17.44 -0.21 -32.85
C ALA A 135 -17.93 1.24 -32.70
N ILE A 136 -17.09 2.23 -33.07
CA ILE A 136 -17.47 3.64 -33.10
C ILE A 136 -18.51 3.86 -34.19
N THR A 137 -18.32 3.37 -35.42
CA THR A 137 -19.26 3.60 -36.53
C THR A 137 -20.63 2.95 -36.30
N GLU A 138 -20.66 1.70 -35.85
CA GLU A 138 -21.87 0.88 -35.68
C GLU A 138 -22.48 0.98 -34.26
N ASN A 139 -21.85 1.75 -33.36
CA ASN A 139 -22.26 1.93 -31.96
C ASN A 139 -22.49 0.61 -31.21
N TYR A 140 -21.42 -0.18 -31.05
CA TYR A 140 -21.54 -1.48 -30.40
C TYR A 140 -22.08 -1.37 -28.97
N GLY A 141 -22.98 -2.29 -28.62
CA GLY A 141 -23.47 -2.40 -27.26
C GLY A 141 -22.35 -2.82 -26.29
N PRO A 142 -22.48 -2.49 -24.99
CA PRO A 142 -21.48 -2.81 -23.99
C PRO A 142 -21.24 -4.33 -23.91
N PRO A 143 -19.98 -4.80 -23.85
CA PRO A 143 -19.67 -6.21 -23.82
C PRO A 143 -20.21 -6.89 -22.55
N LYS A 144 -20.50 -8.20 -22.61
CA LYS A 144 -21.09 -8.95 -21.48
C LYS A 144 -20.22 -8.85 -20.22
N GLY A 145 -20.75 -8.18 -19.19
CA GLY A 145 -20.09 -7.95 -17.90
C GLY A 145 -19.28 -6.65 -17.83
N PHE A 146 -19.35 -5.80 -18.86
CA PHE A 146 -18.84 -4.44 -18.83
C PHE A 146 -19.65 -3.62 -17.84
N LYS A 147 -18.95 -3.02 -16.88
CA LYS A 147 -19.49 -2.00 -16.00
C LYS A 147 -18.77 -0.72 -16.35
N THR A 148 -19.54 0.34 -16.61
CA THR A 148 -18.95 1.66 -16.84
C THR A 148 -18.19 2.11 -15.59
N ARG A 149 -17.23 3.01 -15.76
CA ARG A 149 -16.50 3.59 -14.63
C ARG A 149 -17.43 4.13 -13.53
N ALA A 150 -18.52 4.80 -13.92
CA ALA A 150 -19.54 5.28 -13.00
C ALA A 150 -20.21 4.15 -12.19
N GLN A 151 -20.53 3.01 -12.83
CA GLN A 151 -21.09 1.85 -12.14
C GLN A 151 -20.08 1.20 -11.18
N LEU A 152 -18.79 1.17 -11.57
CA LEU A 152 -17.72 0.66 -10.71
C LEU A 152 -17.54 1.53 -9.46
N GLU A 153 -17.60 2.85 -9.60
CA GLU A 153 -17.50 3.82 -8.51
C GLU A 153 -18.71 3.75 -7.56
N GLN A 154 -19.92 3.63 -8.11
CA GLN A 154 -21.13 3.41 -7.30
C GLN A 154 -21.04 2.11 -6.49
N GLU A 155 -20.65 1.01 -7.11
CA GLU A 155 -20.51 -0.26 -6.41
C GLU A 155 -19.38 -0.23 -5.37
N ALA A 156 -18.28 0.46 -5.65
CA ALA A 156 -17.22 0.68 -4.67
C ALA A 156 -17.72 1.50 -3.47
N HIS A 157 -18.52 2.55 -3.72
CA HIS A 157 -19.13 3.36 -2.67
C HIS A 157 -20.12 2.55 -1.82
N GLU A 158 -21.01 1.77 -2.44
CA GLU A 158 -21.94 0.89 -1.73
C GLU A 158 -21.22 -0.17 -0.89
N ARG A 159 -20.16 -0.78 -1.43
CA ARG A 159 -19.31 -1.72 -0.69
C ARG A 159 -18.60 -1.04 0.48
N ALA A 160 -18.08 0.17 0.29
CA ALA A 160 -17.44 0.92 1.37
C ALA A 160 -18.44 1.26 2.48
N GLU A 161 -19.64 1.71 2.12
CA GLU A 161 -20.71 2.04 3.08
C GLU A 161 -21.22 0.80 3.84
N THR A 162 -21.41 -0.33 3.15
CA THR A 162 -21.81 -1.58 3.80
C THR A 162 -20.73 -2.12 4.74
N LEU A 163 -19.46 -2.01 4.37
CA LEU A 163 -18.34 -2.37 5.24
C LEU A 163 -18.27 -1.48 6.48
N ARG A 164 -18.42 -0.15 6.31
CA ARG A 164 -18.47 0.81 7.42
C ARG A 164 -19.59 0.49 8.40
N LYS A 165 -20.82 0.28 7.90
CA LYS A 165 -21.97 -0.09 8.73
C LYS A 165 -21.74 -1.41 9.49
N LYS A 166 -21.14 -2.40 8.82
CA LYS A 166 -20.82 -3.69 9.45
C LYS A 166 -19.77 -3.56 10.54
N GLU A 167 -18.74 -2.73 10.32
CA GLU A 167 -17.70 -2.46 11.31
C GLU A 167 -18.26 -1.72 12.52
N GLU A 168 -19.08 -0.69 12.31
CA GLU A 168 -19.75 0.06 13.37
C GLU A 168 -20.64 -0.86 14.21
N LEU A 169 -21.43 -1.72 13.57
CA LEU A 169 -22.27 -2.70 14.27
C LEU A 169 -21.42 -3.69 15.08
N ARG A 170 -20.29 -4.15 14.54
CA ARG A 170 -19.36 -5.05 15.25
C ARG A 170 -18.76 -4.36 16.47
N ARG A 171 -18.37 -3.09 16.33
CA ARG A 171 -17.82 -2.29 17.44
C ARG A 171 -18.86 -2.08 18.54
N LYS A 172 -20.10 -1.76 18.17
CA LYS A 172 -21.21 -1.60 19.13
C LYS A 172 -21.52 -2.90 19.88
N LYS A 173 -21.55 -4.04 19.17
CA LYS A 173 -21.75 -5.35 19.80
C LYS A 173 -20.63 -5.70 20.78
N LYS A 174 -19.38 -5.46 20.39
CA LYS A 174 -18.21 -5.73 21.24
C LYS A 174 -18.26 -4.89 22.53
N LEU A 175 -18.58 -3.60 22.42
CA LEU A 175 -18.71 -2.71 23.58
C LEU A 175 -19.81 -3.19 24.54
N ALA A 176 -20.97 -3.56 24.01
CA ALA A 176 -22.09 -4.07 24.82
C ALA A 176 -21.77 -5.41 25.49
N GLU A 177 -20.99 -6.27 24.83
CA GLU A 177 -20.54 -7.54 25.42
C GLU A 177 -19.50 -7.31 26.52
N GLU A 178 -18.54 -6.41 26.31
CA GLU A 178 -17.56 -6.00 27.32
C GLU A 178 -18.25 -5.39 28.56
N GLU A 179 -19.26 -4.54 28.37
CA GLU A 179 -20.05 -3.97 29.46
C GLU A 179 -20.83 -5.05 30.23
N ARG A 180 -21.45 -6.00 29.52
CA ARG A 180 -22.19 -7.11 30.16
C ARG A 180 -21.26 -8.02 30.96
N LEU A 181 -20.08 -8.35 30.42
CA LEU A 181 -19.08 -9.14 31.12
C LEU A 181 -18.52 -8.41 32.34
N ALA A 182 -18.36 -7.09 32.26
CA ALA A 182 -17.93 -6.28 33.40
C ALA A 182 -18.99 -6.23 34.52
N ASP A 183 -20.27 -6.07 34.18
CA ASP A 183 -21.38 -6.12 35.14
C ASP A 183 -21.50 -7.50 35.80
N GLU A 184 -21.41 -8.58 35.01
CA GLU A 184 -21.43 -9.96 35.52
C GLU A 184 -20.28 -10.21 36.49
N LYS A 185 -19.04 -9.85 36.09
CA LYS A 185 -17.87 -9.98 36.96
C LYS A 185 -17.99 -9.15 38.24
N ALA A 186 -18.48 -7.91 38.15
CA ALA A 186 -18.69 -7.06 39.32
C ALA A 186 -19.71 -7.67 40.31
N ARG A 187 -20.78 -8.28 39.79
CA ARG A 187 -21.77 -9.01 40.61
C ARG A 187 -21.18 -10.26 41.24
N GLU A 188 -20.40 -11.04 40.50
CA GLU A 188 -19.71 -12.21 41.03
C GLU A 188 -18.70 -11.86 42.12
N GLU A 189 -17.91 -10.79 41.94
CA GLU A 189 -16.99 -10.28 42.96
C GLU A 189 -17.75 -9.79 44.20
N ALA A 190 -18.85 -9.06 44.03
CA ALA A 190 -19.68 -8.61 45.15
C ALA A 190 -20.29 -9.80 45.92
N ASN A 191 -20.77 -10.82 45.21
CA ASN A 191 -21.31 -12.04 45.79
C ASN A 191 -20.24 -12.83 46.54
N THR A 192 -19.05 -12.97 45.95
CA THR A 192 -17.91 -13.62 46.59
C THR A 192 -17.54 -12.91 47.89
N ARG A 193 -17.44 -11.57 47.89
CA ARG A 193 -17.17 -10.79 49.10
C ARG A 193 -18.22 -11.00 50.20
N LYS A 194 -19.51 -11.06 49.85
CA LYS A 194 -20.59 -11.33 50.81
C LYS A 194 -20.45 -12.72 51.43
N VAL A 195 -20.15 -13.72 50.61
CA VAL A 195 -19.97 -15.11 51.06
C VAL A 195 -18.74 -15.23 51.96
N GLU A 196 -17.62 -14.62 51.58
CA GLU A 196 -16.41 -14.59 52.40
C GLU A 196 -16.65 -13.91 53.75
N ALA A 197 -17.34 -12.77 53.77
CA ALA A 197 -17.69 -12.07 55.00
C ALA A 197 -18.58 -12.92 55.91
N TYR A 198 -19.59 -13.60 55.35
CA TYR A 198 -20.45 -14.51 56.10
C TYR A 198 -19.67 -15.68 56.68
N LEU A 199 -18.89 -16.38 55.85
CA LEU A 199 -18.09 -17.53 56.30
C LEU A 199 -17.02 -17.15 57.34
N ALA A 200 -16.49 -15.93 57.28
CA ALA A 200 -15.55 -15.41 58.27
C ALA A 200 -16.20 -15.07 59.61
N SER A 201 -17.51 -14.77 59.62
CA SER A 201 -18.27 -14.50 60.85
C SER A 201 -18.66 -15.75 61.63
N LEU A 202 -18.66 -16.92 60.96
CA LEU A 202 -19.05 -18.20 61.56
C LEU A 202 -17.89 -18.85 62.33
N THR A 203 -18.23 -19.57 63.39
CA THR A 203 -17.29 -20.45 64.07
C THR A 203 -16.93 -21.67 63.22
N PRO A 204 -15.82 -22.39 63.51
CA PRO A 204 -15.46 -23.59 62.75
C PRO A 204 -16.56 -24.67 62.72
N GLN A 205 -17.31 -24.83 63.82
CA GLN A 205 -18.41 -25.80 63.89
C GLN A 205 -19.62 -25.38 63.06
N GLU A 206 -19.96 -24.09 63.04
CA GLU A 206 -21.06 -23.56 62.22
C GLU A 206 -20.72 -23.60 60.74
N ARG A 207 -19.45 -23.33 60.39
CA ARG A 207 -18.95 -23.45 59.03
C ARG A 207 -19.07 -24.87 58.49
N GLU A 208 -18.66 -25.87 59.28
CA GLU A 208 -18.78 -27.28 58.91
C GLU A 208 -20.24 -27.72 58.74
N ARG A 209 -21.17 -27.17 59.53
CA ARG A 209 -22.62 -27.40 59.33
C ARG A 209 -23.11 -26.84 58.00
N VAL A 210 -22.79 -25.58 57.70
CA VAL A 210 -23.18 -24.93 56.44
C VAL A 210 -22.60 -25.66 55.23
N GLU A 211 -21.34 -26.12 55.31
CA GLU A 211 -20.71 -26.90 54.24
C GLU A 211 -21.40 -28.27 54.05
N ASN A 212 -21.72 -28.97 55.14
CA ASN A 212 -22.43 -30.25 55.07
C ASN A 212 -23.87 -30.10 54.55
N ASP A 213 -24.57 -29.02 54.91
CA ASP A 213 -25.92 -28.76 54.44
C ASP A 213 -25.93 -28.35 52.96
N ALA A 214 -24.94 -27.56 52.51
CA ALA A 214 -24.71 -27.29 51.09
C ALA A 214 -24.46 -28.57 50.27
N VAL A 215 -23.71 -29.53 50.85
CA VAL A 215 -23.43 -30.82 50.23
C VAL A 215 -24.69 -31.70 50.13
N LYS A 216 -25.55 -31.70 51.15
CA LYS A 216 -26.81 -32.48 51.16
C LYS A 216 -27.86 -31.90 50.21
N ASP A 217 -27.94 -30.58 50.13
CA ASP A 217 -28.89 -29.86 49.26
C ASP A 217 -28.46 -29.91 47.77
N SER A 218 -27.21 -30.29 47.49
CA SER A 218 -26.72 -30.45 46.13
C SER A 218 -27.23 -31.75 45.49
N PRO A 219 -27.77 -31.69 44.25
CA PRO A 219 -28.19 -32.89 43.50
C PRO A 219 -26.99 -33.73 42.98
N PHE A 220 -25.75 -33.25 43.16
CA PHE A 220 -24.54 -33.89 42.67
C PHE A 220 -23.80 -34.67 43.76
N ASN A 221 -23.32 -35.88 43.43
CA ASN A 221 -22.56 -36.73 44.34
C ASN A 221 -21.13 -36.21 44.54
N MET A 222 -20.87 -35.59 45.70
CA MET A 222 -19.62 -34.91 46.05
C MET A 222 -18.38 -35.80 46.14
N ALA A 223 -18.52 -37.13 46.20
CA ALA A 223 -17.38 -38.05 46.22
C ALA A 223 -16.56 -38.02 44.92
N ARG A 224 -17.14 -37.55 43.81
CA ARG A 224 -16.51 -37.50 42.49
C ARG A 224 -16.20 -36.09 41.99
N VAL A 225 -16.40 -35.08 42.82
CA VAL A 225 -16.38 -33.68 42.38
C VAL A 225 -15.11 -32.96 42.85
N GLY A 226 -14.46 -32.23 41.94
CA GLY A 226 -13.26 -31.45 42.20
C GLY A 226 -13.48 -30.30 43.20
N SER A 227 -12.40 -29.86 43.85
CA SER A 227 -12.43 -28.84 44.91
C SER A 227 -13.09 -27.52 44.49
N ALA A 228 -12.83 -27.04 43.27
CA ALA A 228 -13.40 -25.79 42.75
C ALA A 228 -14.94 -25.83 42.63
N PHE A 229 -15.51 -26.97 42.22
CA PHE A 229 -16.95 -27.11 42.08
C PHE A 229 -17.65 -27.28 43.44
N ARG A 230 -16.99 -27.88 44.44
CA ARG A 230 -17.50 -27.88 45.83
C ARG A 230 -17.59 -26.46 46.37
N ALA A 231 -16.57 -25.64 46.13
CA ALA A 231 -16.57 -24.23 46.53
C ALA A 231 -17.74 -23.46 45.88
N ALA A 232 -18.01 -23.69 44.60
CA ALA A 232 -19.14 -23.08 43.90
C ALA A 232 -20.52 -23.48 44.49
N ILE A 233 -20.67 -24.75 44.89
CA ILE A 233 -21.91 -25.23 45.53
C ILE A 233 -22.10 -24.58 46.91
N ILE A 234 -21.04 -24.52 47.71
CA ILE A 234 -21.08 -23.86 49.03
C ILE A 234 -21.41 -22.37 48.84
N GLN A 235 -20.77 -21.71 47.88
CA GLN A 235 -21.02 -20.30 47.55
C GLN A 235 -22.49 -20.07 47.15
N GLY A 236 -23.06 -20.92 46.30
CA GLY A 236 -24.47 -20.84 45.90
C GLY A 236 -25.46 -21.12 47.04
N HIS A 237 -25.11 -22.01 47.97
CA HIS A 237 -25.91 -22.27 49.16
C HIS A 237 -25.89 -21.09 50.13
N VAL A 238 -24.71 -20.53 50.41
CA VAL A 238 -24.55 -19.35 51.28
C VAL A 238 -25.27 -18.13 50.72
N LEU A 239 -25.21 -17.88 49.41
CA LEU A 239 -25.96 -16.78 48.79
C LEU A 239 -27.47 -16.94 48.94
N ARG A 240 -28.00 -18.18 48.88
CA ARG A 240 -29.42 -18.45 49.15
C ARG A 240 -29.79 -18.19 50.61
N LEU A 241 -28.95 -18.61 51.55
CA LEU A 241 -29.14 -18.34 52.99
C LEU A 241 -29.15 -16.82 53.25
N LEU A 242 -28.18 -16.09 52.71
CA LEU A 242 -28.11 -14.62 52.83
C LEU A 242 -29.34 -13.93 52.20
N ALA A 243 -29.87 -14.47 51.10
CA ALA A 243 -31.09 -13.94 50.49
C ALA A 243 -32.34 -14.21 51.35
N GLN A 244 -32.41 -15.37 52.02
CA GLN A 244 -33.49 -15.70 52.96
C GLN A 244 -33.43 -14.82 54.21
N LEU A 245 -32.25 -14.64 54.80
CA LEU A 245 -32.00 -13.74 55.92
C LEU A 245 -32.33 -12.27 55.60
N ALA A 246 -32.14 -11.83 54.36
CA ALA A 246 -32.52 -10.49 53.93
C ALA A 246 -34.02 -10.34 53.60
N ALA A 247 -34.74 -11.46 53.43
CA ALA A 247 -36.17 -11.48 53.08
C ALA A 247 -37.09 -11.67 54.30
N GLU A 248 -36.54 -11.99 55.47
CA GLU A 248 -37.23 -11.89 56.75
C GLU A 248 -36.96 -10.48 57.32
N PRO A 249 -37.82 -9.48 57.08
CA PRO A 249 -37.71 -8.22 57.82
C PRO A 249 -38.04 -8.54 59.28
N ASP A 250 -37.21 -8.04 60.20
CA ASP A 250 -37.43 -8.12 61.64
C ASP A 250 -38.90 -7.80 61.97
N GLU A 251 -39.67 -8.81 62.38
CA GLU A 251 -40.93 -8.60 63.09
C GLU A 251 -40.58 -8.07 64.48
N GLU A 252 -40.43 -6.75 64.61
CA GLU A 252 -40.51 -6.02 65.88
C GLU A 252 -41.51 -4.86 65.82
#